data_AF-A0A840E241-F1
#
_entry.id   AF-A0A840E241-F1
#
_cell.length_a   1.000
_cell.length_b   1.000
_cell.length_c   1.000
_cell.angle_alpha   90.00
_cell.angle_beta   90.00
_cell.angle_gamma   90.00
#
_symmetry.space_group_name_H-M   'P 1'
#
loop_
_entity.id
_entity.type
_entity.pdbx_description
1 polymer ?
#
loop_
_entity_poly.entity_id
_entity_poly.type
_entity_poly.pdbx_seq_one_letter_code
_entity_poly.pdbx_strand_id
1 'polypeptide(L)'
;MRTLVSLLFPLLLCTCGPADAPPPPAQVPALSELPLIPLPAEIRDGEDVSYYKTYKGEITPSSNTDIATAQQYLSDRMPKLVLPLQYSTRGGMENGGYRIDFEDGEIQILASDREGMLNAVKTLEQVLHFSGADAGAVYISEGSIEDQPRFAYRGYMLDVARHFFNVEEVKAVIDRIAAYKINHLHLHLSDDQGWRIEIKSWPKLAEIGGKSEVGGTPGGYYTQEDYTDIVEYADSRGITIVPEIDMPGHTNAALSAYPILNADGKATEPYTGTEVGFSTFDTDQDSVYIMIDDVVREIGALTPGPYFHLGGDESDATDHEDYVRFVNEVQQIITQNGKTPMGWDEVATSSLAENTVVQLWAHPEYAVKAKEAGNPVLMSPATRTYLDMQYDSSSRIGLHWAAYIEVDSAYLWDPAALAPGLTDSDIMGVEAPLWGETIRTLEDIDYLTFPRLLALAEVGWTPQDRREWEDFKRRLTAHQEWLKTQGIGTYATRVLKE
;
A
#
# COMPACT_ATOMS: atom_id res chain seq x y z
N MET A 1 2.99 53.60 56.82
CA MET A 1 4.12 52.72 56.45
C MET A 1 3.73 51.29 56.79
N ARG A 2 3.91 50.36 55.85
CA ARG A 2 3.69 48.89 55.90
C ARG A 2 2.38 48.37 55.27
N THR A 3 2.45 48.27 53.95
CA THR A 3 1.74 47.34 53.07
C THR A 3 2.07 45.90 53.48
N LEU A 4 1.07 45.06 53.75
CA LEU A 4 1.23 43.60 53.79
C LEU A 4 0.93 43.06 52.39
N VAL A 5 1.94 42.49 51.74
CA VAL A 5 1.81 41.76 50.49
C VAL A 5 1.54 40.30 50.85
N SER A 6 0.37 39.79 50.46
CA SER A 6 0.06 38.36 50.50
C SER A 6 0.86 37.63 49.41
N LEU A 7 1.79 36.77 49.84
CA LEU A 7 2.42 35.77 48.98
C LEU A 7 1.46 34.56 48.88
N LEU A 8 0.73 34.49 47.77
CA LEU A 8 0.09 33.26 47.31
C LEU A 8 1.19 32.40 46.65
N PHE A 9 1.59 31.34 47.33
CA PHE A 9 2.36 30.25 46.73
C PHE A 9 1.42 29.46 45.80
N PRO A 10 1.80 29.17 44.54
CA PRO A 10 1.08 28.17 43.77
C PRO A 10 1.44 26.81 44.37
N LEU A 11 0.42 26.13 44.91
CA LEU A 11 0.53 24.74 45.28
C LEU A 11 0.61 23.96 43.97
N LEU A 12 1.80 23.50 43.59
CA LEU A 12 1.94 22.46 42.56
C LEU A 12 1.19 21.23 43.08
N LEU A 13 0.06 20.92 42.47
CA LEU A 13 -0.56 19.61 42.57
C LEU A 13 0.34 18.64 41.78
N CYS A 14 1.23 17.94 42.48
CA CYS A 14 1.86 16.74 41.92
C CYS A 14 0.76 15.68 41.79
N THR A 15 0.34 15.40 40.56
CA THR A 15 -0.38 14.18 40.23
C THR A 15 0.54 13.00 40.58
N CYS A 16 0.00 12.03 41.31
CA CYS A 16 0.75 10.86 41.76
C CYS A 16 0.97 9.88 40.60
N GLY A 17 2.01 10.12 39.79
CA GLY A 17 2.59 9.06 38.97
C GLY A 17 3.13 7.90 39.82
N PRO A 18 3.43 6.73 39.23
CA PRO A 18 4.03 5.62 39.96
C PRO A 18 5.26 6.10 40.72
N ALA A 19 5.42 5.67 41.98
CA ALA A 19 6.35 6.23 42.97
C ALA A 19 7.85 6.29 42.58
N ASP A 20 8.21 5.79 41.40
CA ASP A 20 9.57 5.72 40.83
C ASP A 20 9.71 6.40 39.44
N ALA A 21 8.74 7.18 38.96
CA ALA A 21 8.87 7.87 37.68
C ALA A 21 9.85 9.06 37.78
N PRO A 22 10.81 9.23 36.84
CA PRO A 22 11.58 10.47 36.73
C PRO A 22 10.66 11.68 36.50
N PRO A 23 11.12 12.93 36.72
CA PRO A 23 10.37 14.09 36.27
C PRO A 23 10.29 14.11 34.72
N PRO A 24 9.15 14.50 34.13
CA PRO A 24 9.03 14.62 32.68
C PRO A 24 10.02 15.66 32.12
N PRO A 25 10.42 15.55 30.85
CA PRO A 25 11.19 16.60 30.20
C PRO A 25 10.43 17.92 30.18
N ALA A 26 11.14 19.03 29.99
CA ALA A 26 10.56 20.38 30.09
C ALA A 26 9.39 20.63 29.13
N GLN A 27 9.31 19.87 28.03
CA GLN A 27 8.19 19.87 27.11
C GLN A 27 8.00 18.46 26.57
N VAL A 28 6.78 17.93 26.74
CA VAL A 28 6.29 16.73 26.05
C VAL A 28 5.27 17.25 25.03
N PRO A 29 5.40 16.92 23.73
CA PRO A 29 4.46 17.39 22.72
C PRO A 29 3.06 16.86 23.01
N ALA A 30 2.04 17.67 22.71
CA ALA A 30 0.66 17.19 22.74
C ALA A 30 0.47 16.10 21.65
N LEU A 31 -0.53 15.22 21.79
CA LEU A 31 -0.79 14.17 20.80
C LEU A 31 -1.07 14.79 19.42
N SER A 32 -1.78 15.92 19.38
CA SER A 32 -2.10 16.65 18.15
C SER A 32 -0.89 17.33 17.49
N GLU A 33 0.20 17.52 18.24
CA GLU A 33 1.44 18.09 17.73
C GLU A 33 2.35 17.04 17.05
N LEU A 34 2.13 15.75 17.35
CA LEU A 34 2.92 14.65 16.79
C LEU A 34 2.74 14.57 15.26
N PRO A 35 3.82 14.30 14.51
CA PRO A 35 3.79 14.33 13.06
C PRO A 35 3.23 13.05 12.43
N LEU A 36 2.05 12.61 12.85
CA LEU A 36 1.46 11.33 12.41
C LEU A 36 1.10 11.33 10.92
N ILE A 37 1.50 10.29 10.18
CA ILE A 37 1.11 10.06 8.79
C ILE A 37 0.60 8.61 8.62
N PRO A 38 -0.62 8.40 8.10
CA PRO A 38 -1.63 9.42 7.77
C PRO A 38 -2.20 10.12 9.01
N LEU A 39 -2.68 11.35 8.86
CA LEU A 39 -3.30 12.14 9.93
C LEU A 39 -4.57 11.44 10.46
N PRO A 40 -4.68 11.15 11.76
CA PRO A 40 -5.88 10.57 12.33
C PRO A 40 -7.14 11.43 12.16
N ALA A 41 -8.30 10.77 12.03
CA ALA A 41 -9.59 11.43 11.94
C ALA A 41 -9.85 12.38 13.12
N GLU A 42 -9.59 11.93 14.35
CA GLU A 42 -9.72 12.73 15.57
C GLU A 42 -8.57 12.48 16.56
N ILE A 43 -8.03 13.58 17.11
CA ILE A 43 -7.07 13.57 18.21
C ILE A 43 -7.60 14.49 19.30
N ARG A 44 -7.64 14.00 20.53
CA ARG A 44 -8.05 14.76 21.73
C ARG A 44 -6.87 14.80 22.69
N ASP A 45 -6.35 15.99 22.95
CA ASP A 45 -5.28 16.20 23.92
C ASP A 45 -5.83 16.26 25.35
N GLY A 46 -5.12 15.62 26.27
CA GLY A 46 -5.29 15.76 27.72
C GLY A 46 -4.39 16.86 28.29
N GLU A 47 -4.57 17.16 29.59
CA GLU A 47 -3.77 18.16 30.30
C GLU A 47 -2.53 17.56 30.98
N ASP A 48 -2.54 16.25 31.20
CA ASP A 48 -1.52 15.51 31.94
C ASP A 48 -0.56 14.74 31.02
N VAL A 49 0.53 14.24 31.60
CA VAL A 49 1.55 13.44 30.91
C VAL A 49 1.75 12.14 31.68
N SER A 50 1.65 11.02 30.96
CA SER A 50 1.85 9.69 31.50
C SER A 50 3.27 9.18 31.22
N TYR A 51 3.84 8.47 32.19
CA TYR A 51 5.16 7.84 32.10
C TYR A 51 5.01 6.33 31.88
N TYR A 52 5.56 5.84 30.77
CA TYR A 52 5.53 4.43 30.41
C TYR A 52 6.93 3.83 30.52
N LYS A 53 7.08 2.83 31.40
CA LYS A 53 8.29 2.01 31.43
C LYS A 53 8.31 1.09 30.23
N THR A 54 9.43 1.06 29.54
CA THR A 54 9.65 0.14 28.43
C THR A 54 10.61 -0.93 28.90
N TYR A 55 10.20 -2.20 28.80
CA TYR A 55 11.04 -3.30 29.28
C TYR A 55 11.65 -4.05 28.10
N LYS A 56 12.89 -4.52 28.30
CA LYS A 56 13.44 -5.60 27.48
C LYS A 56 12.83 -6.91 27.98
N GLY A 57 12.01 -7.56 27.15
CA GLY A 57 11.39 -8.84 27.46
C GLY A 57 10.61 -9.37 26.27
N GLU A 58 10.22 -10.64 26.35
CA GLU A 58 9.35 -11.27 25.36
C GLU A 58 7.89 -10.95 25.72
N ILE A 59 7.09 -10.55 24.72
CA ILE A 59 5.64 -10.43 24.88
C ILE A 59 5.07 -11.85 24.86
N THR A 60 4.26 -12.20 25.86
CA THR A 60 3.48 -13.44 25.80
C THR A 60 2.33 -13.22 24.81
N PRO A 61 2.28 -13.97 23.68
CA PRO A 61 1.24 -13.76 22.69
C PRO A 61 -0.15 -14.00 23.28
N SER A 62 -1.10 -13.17 22.89
CA SER A 62 -2.51 -13.36 23.21
C SER A 62 -3.04 -14.68 22.63
N SER A 63 -3.99 -15.29 23.33
CA SER A 63 -4.77 -16.42 22.78
C SER A 63 -5.73 -15.98 21.66
N ASN A 64 -6.03 -14.68 21.57
CA ASN A 64 -6.76 -14.11 20.46
C ASN A 64 -5.78 -13.81 19.31
N THR A 65 -6.02 -14.42 18.15
CA THR A 65 -5.12 -14.35 16.99
C THR A 65 -4.95 -12.95 16.44
N ASP A 66 -6.00 -12.13 16.44
CA ASP A 66 -5.96 -10.76 15.92
C ASP A 66 -5.08 -9.88 16.80
N ILE A 67 -5.24 -10.01 18.12
CA ILE A 67 -4.39 -9.33 19.10
C ILE A 67 -2.95 -9.84 19.00
N ALA A 68 -2.76 -11.15 18.84
CA ALA A 68 -1.42 -11.74 18.69
C ALA A 68 -0.70 -11.23 17.44
N THR A 69 -1.40 -11.05 16.31
CA THR A 69 -0.81 -10.46 15.10
C THR A 69 -0.36 -9.01 15.35
N ALA A 70 -1.19 -8.18 15.99
CA ALA A 70 -0.82 -6.81 16.31
C ALA A 70 0.37 -6.72 17.30
N GLN A 71 0.39 -7.60 18.31
CA GLN A 71 1.51 -7.73 19.24
C GLN A 71 2.81 -8.15 18.52
N GLN A 72 2.71 -9.10 17.58
CA GLN A 72 3.85 -9.54 16.80
C GLN A 72 4.38 -8.42 15.90
N TYR A 73 3.49 -7.72 15.18
CA TYR A 73 3.87 -6.57 14.35
C TYR A 73 4.66 -5.54 15.15
N LEU A 74 4.13 -5.12 16.31
CA LEU A 74 4.80 -4.14 17.15
C LEU A 74 6.14 -4.68 17.70
N SER A 75 6.22 -5.97 18.02
CA SER A 75 7.46 -6.61 18.47
C SER A 75 8.53 -6.66 17.39
N ASP A 76 8.15 -6.95 16.14
CA ASP A 76 9.07 -6.97 14.99
C ASP A 76 9.64 -5.56 14.75
N ARG A 77 8.78 -4.53 14.82
CA ARG A 77 9.15 -3.13 14.61
C ARG A 77 9.90 -2.52 15.79
N MET A 78 9.57 -2.94 17.01
CA MET A 78 10.11 -2.38 18.26
C MET A 78 10.55 -3.50 19.23
N PRO A 79 11.57 -4.31 18.89
CA PRO A 79 11.93 -5.56 19.59
C PRO A 79 12.46 -5.41 21.02
N LYS A 80 12.54 -4.17 21.52
CA LYS A 80 13.03 -3.84 22.87
C LYS A 80 11.97 -3.14 23.73
N LEU A 81 10.75 -3.03 23.23
CA LEU A 81 9.71 -2.22 23.81
C LEU A 81 8.51 -3.07 24.22
N VAL A 82 8.39 -3.37 25.52
CA VAL A 82 7.15 -3.90 26.11
C VAL A 82 6.42 -2.78 26.84
N LEU A 83 5.16 -2.55 26.47
CA LEU A 83 4.27 -1.55 27.04
C LEU A 83 3.07 -2.23 27.74
N PRO A 84 2.42 -1.56 28.71
CA PRO A 84 1.19 -2.05 29.34
C PRO A 84 -0.01 -1.87 28.39
N LEU A 85 -0.04 -2.65 27.31
CA LEU A 85 -1.08 -2.59 26.29
C LEU A 85 -2.28 -3.44 26.68
N GLN A 86 -3.45 -2.81 26.76
CA GLN A 86 -4.72 -3.51 26.87
C GLN A 86 -5.44 -3.48 25.54
N TYR A 87 -5.79 -4.66 25.02
CA TYR A 87 -6.50 -4.78 23.75
C TYR A 87 -7.92 -5.26 23.99
N SER A 88 -8.89 -4.64 23.33
CA SER A 88 -10.25 -5.17 23.27
C SER A 88 -10.96 -4.80 21.97
N THR A 89 -11.92 -5.62 21.56
CA THR A 89 -12.75 -5.35 20.40
C THR A 89 -13.98 -4.54 20.81
N ARG A 90 -14.37 -3.56 19.99
CA ARG A 90 -15.52 -2.69 20.23
C ARG A 90 -16.43 -2.64 19.01
N GLY A 91 -17.68 -3.09 19.19
CA GLY A 91 -18.71 -2.99 18.16
C GLY A 91 -19.18 -1.54 17.94
N GLY A 92 -19.64 -1.25 16.72
CA GLY A 92 -20.14 0.07 16.32
C GLY A 92 -19.09 1.03 15.76
N MET A 93 -17.85 0.58 15.61
CA MET A 93 -16.80 1.24 14.82
C MET A 93 -16.86 0.74 13.37
N GLU A 94 -16.47 1.58 12.42
CA GLU A 94 -16.29 1.18 11.01
C GLU A 94 -15.14 0.17 10.87
N ASN A 95 -15.15 -0.63 9.80
CA ASN A 95 -14.09 -1.61 9.54
C ASN A 95 -12.71 -0.94 9.46
N GLY A 96 -11.69 -1.56 10.05
CA GLY A 96 -10.35 -0.99 10.16
C GLY A 96 -10.24 0.18 11.15
N GLY A 97 -11.33 0.54 11.84
CA GLY A 97 -11.39 1.62 12.82
C GLY A 97 -10.87 1.22 14.20
N TYR A 98 -10.32 2.20 14.92
CA TYR A 98 -9.76 2.00 16.24
C TYR A 98 -9.75 3.27 17.09
N ARG A 99 -9.50 3.08 18.38
CA ARG A 99 -9.21 4.13 19.35
C ARG A 99 -8.03 3.72 20.23
N ILE A 100 -7.14 4.67 20.50
CA ILE A 100 -6.03 4.52 21.44
C ILE A 100 -6.22 5.56 22.54
N ASP A 101 -6.33 5.10 23.78
CA ASP A 101 -6.40 5.95 24.97
C ASP A 101 -5.07 5.88 25.73
N PHE A 102 -4.52 7.05 26.07
CA PHE A 102 -3.31 7.23 26.87
C PHE A 102 -3.73 7.88 28.19
N GLU A 103 -3.84 7.10 29.27
CA GLU A 103 -4.36 7.59 30.56
C GLU A 103 -3.76 6.76 31.72
N ASP A 104 -3.45 7.41 32.84
CA ASP A 104 -3.06 6.76 34.11
C ASP A 104 -1.90 5.75 33.99
N GLY A 105 -0.98 5.94 33.05
CA GLY A 105 0.15 5.03 32.80
C GLY A 105 -0.24 3.71 32.10
N GLU A 106 -1.45 3.62 31.55
CA GLU A 106 -1.93 2.54 30.69
C GLU A 106 -2.13 3.04 29.24
N ILE A 107 -2.07 2.10 28.28
CA ILE A 107 -2.43 2.35 26.89
C ILE A 107 -3.50 1.34 26.52
N GLN A 108 -4.71 1.83 26.23
CA GLN A 108 -5.82 0.99 25.83
C GLN A 108 -6.07 1.12 24.32
N ILE A 109 -6.07 -0.02 23.64
CA ILE A 109 -6.43 -0.14 22.23
C ILE A 109 -7.81 -0.80 22.13
N LEU A 110 -8.72 -0.07 21.50
CA LEU A 110 -10.07 -0.50 21.13
C LEU A 110 -10.15 -0.57 19.61
N ALA A 111 -10.53 -1.70 19.02
CA ALA A 111 -10.64 -1.80 17.56
C ALA A 111 -11.92 -2.51 17.11
N SER A 112 -12.37 -2.22 15.89
CA SER A 112 -13.50 -2.91 15.24
C SER A 112 -13.20 -4.39 14.97
N ASP A 113 -12.00 -4.66 14.47
CA ASP A 113 -11.57 -5.93 13.88
C ASP A 113 -10.03 -6.05 13.88
N ARG A 114 -9.50 -7.10 13.22
CA ARG A 114 -8.05 -7.33 13.04
C ARG A 114 -7.33 -6.18 12.33
N GLU A 115 -7.95 -5.59 11.30
CA GLU A 115 -7.36 -4.47 10.56
C GLU A 115 -7.25 -3.24 11.47
N GLY A 116 -8.28 -2.95 12.28
CA GLY A 116 -8.27 -1.89 13.27
C GLY A 116 -7.16 -2.09 14.32
N MET A 117 -6.95 -3.32 14.79
CA MET A 117 -5.85 -3.63 15.71
C MET A 117 -4.47 -3.34 15.08
N LEU A 118 -4.28 -3.72 13.81
CA LEU A 118 -3.04 -3.47 13.07
C LEU A 118 -2.83 -1.98 12.80
N ASN A 119 -3.90 -1.25 12.44
CA ASN A 119 -3.85 0.19 12.25
C ASN A 119 -3.52 0.95 13.54
N ALA A 120 -4.06 0.48 14.68
CA ALA A 120 -3.76 1.04 15.99
C ALA A 120 -2.28 0.90 16.35
N VAL A 121 -1.68 -0.28 16.17
CA VAL A 121 -0.25 -0.46 16.50
C VAL A 121 0.68 0.28 15.54
N LYS A 122 0.28 0.51 14.28
CA LYS A 122 1.01 1.37 13.32
C LYS A 122 1.01 2.84 13.77
N THR A 123 -0.12 3.34 14.27
CA THR A 123 -0.18 4.69 14.88
C THR A 123 0.61 4.75 16.18
N LEU A 124 0.51 3.72 17.03
CA LEU A 124 1.26 3.66 18.27
C LEU A 124 2.78 3.67 18.01
N GLU A 125 3.28 2.95 17.01
CA GLU A 125 4.70 2.99 16.60
C GLU A 125 5.16 4.44 16.34
N GLN A 126 4.36 5.21 15.60
CA GLN A 126 4.67 6.62 15.30
C GLN A 126 4.60 7.49 16.56
N VAL A 127 3.56 7.31 17.39
CA VAL A 127 3.42 8.05 18.66
C VAL A 127 4.64 7.82 19.53
N LEU A 128 5.07 6.57 19.68
CA LEU A 128 6.23 6.21 20.49
C LEU A 128 7.51 6.81 19.93
N HIS A 129 7.73 6.69 18.61
CA HIS A 129 8.90 7.26 17.96
C HIS A 129 8.99 8.78 18.16
N PHE A 130 7.91 9.51 17.84
CA PHE A 130 7.91 10.97 17.89
C PHE A 130 7.74 11.55 19.31
N SER A 131 7.31 10.74 20.27
CA SER A 131 7.41 11.07 21.70
C SER A 131 8.82 10.84 22.28
N GLY A 132 9.77 10.38 21.45
CA GLY A 132 11.16 10.18 21.84
C GLY A 132 11.39 8.94 22.69
N ALA A 133 10.60 7.87 22.47
CA ALA A 133 10.80 6.60 23.18
C ALA A 133 12.26 6.11 23.03
N ASP A 134 12.89 5.82 24.17
CA ASP A 134 14.27 5.35 24.23
C ASP A 134 14.37 3.94 24.84
N ALA A 135 15.60 3.48 25.08
CA ALA A 135 15.84 2.24 25.78
C ALA A 135 15.61 2.40 27.29
N GLY A 136 14.35 2.48 27.72
CA GLY A 136 13.99 2.44 29.15
C GLY A 136 12.64 3.05 29.48
N ALA A 137 12.23 4.11 28.79
CA ALA A 137 10.93 4.72 29.00
C ALA A 137 10.48 5.65 27.87
N VAL A 138 9.23 6.11 27.97
CA VAL A 138 8.68 7.21 27.18
C VAL A 138 7.69 8.01 28.01
N TYR A 139 7.66 9.33 27.80
CA TYR A 139 6.58 10.18 28.28
C TYR A 139 5.66 10.51 27.11
N ILE A 140 4.37 10.32 27.30
CA ILE A 140 3.35 10.62 26.29
C ILE A 140 2.31 11.50 26.96
N SER A 141 1.90 12.58 26.28
CA SER A 141 0.76 13.39 26.71
C SER A 141 -0.50 12.51 26.75
N GLU A 142 -1.28 12.65 27.80
CA GLU A 142 -2.54 11.92 27.93
C GLU A 142 -3.54 12.39 26.87
N GLY A 143 -4.55 11.58 26.60
CA GLY A 143 -5.56 11.88 25.59
C GLY A 143 -5.99 10.65 24.81
N SER A 144 -6.64 10.89 23.66
CA SER A 144 -7.16 9.82 22.81
C SER A 144 -6.96 10.09 21.34
N ILE A 145 -6.65 9.06 20.57
CA ILE A 145 -6.70 9.05 19.10
C ILE A 145 -7.86 8.15 18.68
N GLU A 146 -8.79 8.66 17.88
CA GLU A 146 -9.91 7.90 17.32
C GLU A 146 -9.85 8.04 15.80
N ASP A 147 -9.77 6.91 15.11
CA ASP A 147 -9.31 6.90 13.72
C ASP A 147 -9.89 5.74 12.92
N GLN A 148 -10.04 5.96 11.62
CA GLN A 148 -10.59 5.00 10.67
C GLN A 148 -10.20 5.40 9.25
N PRO A 149 -10.10 4.44 8.31
CA PRO A 149 -9.79 4.77 6.93
C PRO A 149 -10.96 5.49 6.24
N ARG A 150 -10.65 6.47 5.38
CA ARG A 150 -11.60 7.04 4.41
C ARG A 150 -12.01 5.99 3.37
N PHE A 151 -11.05 5.25 2.83
CA PHE A 151 -11.30 4.19 1.86
C PHE A 151 -10.80 2.83 2.34
N ALA A 152 -11.59 1.78 2.05
CA ALA A 152 -11.27 0.42 2.45
C ALA A 152 -10.02 -0.13 1.75
N TYR A 153 -9.79 0.23 0.48
CA TYR A 153 -8.61 -0.18 -0.27
C TYR A 153 -7.55 0.93 -0.31
N ARG A 154 -6.34 0.60 0.12
CA ARG A 154 -5.17 1.50 0.10
C ARG A 154 -4.00 0.68 -0.44
N GLY A 155 -3.76 0.81 -1.74
CA GLY A 155 -2.89 -0.06 -2.50
C GLY A 155 -1.52 0.53 -2.78
N TYR A 156 -0.57 -0.37 -2.96
CA TYR A 156 0.73 -0.13 -3.58
C TYR A 156 0.91 -1.23 -4.63
N MET A 157 1.29 -0.87 -5.86
CA MET A 157 1.66 -1.87 -6.86
C MET A 157 3.17 -1.90 -7.03
N LEU A 158 3.75 -3.11 -7.08
CA LEU A 158 5.14 -3.35 -7.44
C LEU A 158 5.21 -4.12 -8.75
N ASP A 159 5.81 -3.50 -9.77
CA ASP A 159 6.20 -4.17 -11.00
C ASP A 159 7.48 -4.97 -10.79
N VAL A 160 7.32 -6.29 -10.86
CA VAL A 160 8.42 -7.27 -10.79
C VAL A 160 8.69 -7.89 -12.17
N ALA A 161 7.90 -7.54 -13.18
CA ALA A 161 8.00 -8.04 -14.55
C ALA A 161 9.09 -7.30 -15.33
N ARG A 162 9.17 -5.97 -15.24
CA ARG A 162 10.18 -5.18 -15.98
C ARG A 162 11.58 -5.32 -15.41
N HIS A 163 11.73 -5.37 -14.08
CA HIS A 163 12.93 -5.87 -13.39
C HIS A 163 12.50 -6.72 -12.19
N PHE A 164 13.16 -7.87 -12.00
CA PHE A 164 12.78 -8.82 -10.96
C PHE A 164 13.37 -8.45 -9.59
N PHE A 165 12.53 -8.51 -8.56
CA PHE A 165 12.93 -8.35 -7.17
C PHE A 165 12.72 -9.66 -6.42
N ASN A 166 13.71 -10.11 -5.65
CA ASN A 166 13.61 -11.38 -4.93
C ASN A 166 12.68 -11.30 -3.72
N VAL A 167 12.38 -12.44 -3.10
CA VAL A 167 11.48 -12.55 -1.93
C VAL A 167 11.82 -11.56 -0.82
N GLU A 168 13.10 -11.44 -0.45
CA GLU A 168 13.53 -10.57 0.64
C GLU A 168 13.37 -9.09 0.29
N GLU A 169 13.56 -8.72 -0.98
CA GLU A 169 13.31 -7.36 -1.46
C GLU A 169 11.81 -7.02 -1.43
N VAL A 170 10.94 -7.95 -1.85
CA VAL A 170 9.48 -7.78 -1.75
C VAL A 170 9.03 -7.68 -0.29
N LYS A 171 9.56 -8.52 0.61
CA LYS A 171 9.30 -8.41 2.06
C LYS A 171 9.76 -7.07 2.63
N ALA A 172 10.90 -6.57 2.18
CA ALA A 172 11.39 -5.26 2.57
C ALA A 172 10.47 -4.12 2.09
N VAL A 173 9.82 -4.25 0.92
CA VAL A 173 8.76 -3.34 0.46
C VAL A 173 7.52 -3.44 1.34
N ILE A 174 7.06 -4.66 1.65
CA ILE A 174 5.92 -4.91 2.55
C ILE A 174 6.10 -4.17 3.88
N ASP A 175 7.28 -4.27 4.50
CA ASP A 175 7.55 -3.59 5.78
C ASP A 175 7.50 -2.06 5.68
N ARG A 176 7.95 -1.50 4.54
CA ARG A 176 7.92 -0.04 4.28
C ARG A 176 6.50 0.46 4.15
N ILE A 177 5.68 -0.20 3.33
CA ILE A 177 4.32 0.27 3.02
C ILE A 177 3.36 0.01 4.19
N ALA A 178 3.57 -1.09 4.94
CA ALA A 178 2.73 -1.44 6.09
C ALA A 178 2.70 -0.34 7.17
N ALA A 179 3.84 0.31 7.43
CA ALA A 179 3.96 1.38 8.43
C ALA A 179 3.02 2.57 8.18
N TYR A 180 2.60 2.76 6.93
CA TYR A 180 1.73 3.85 6.48
C TYR A 180 0.30 3.39 6.19
N LYS A 181 -0.12 2.26 6.78
CA LYS A 181 -1.48 1.72 6.71
C LYS A 181 -1.95 1.34 5.30
N ILE A 182 -1.02 1.16 4.36
CA ILE A 182 -1.26 0.43 3.11
C ILE A 182 -1.69 -0.99 3.48
N ASN A 183 -2.75 -1.49 2.85
CA ASN A 183 -3.37 -2.77 3.16
C ASN A 183 -3.54 -3.68 1.94
N HIS A 184 -3.15 -3.24 0.76
CA HIS A 184 -3.08 -4.08 -0.44
C HIS A 184 -1.72 -3.92 -1.12
N LEU A 185 -1.14 -5.04 -1.55
CA LEU A 185 0.04 -5.08 -2.41
C LEU A 185 -0.36 -5.76 -3.71
N HIS A 186 -0.46 -4.96 -4.76
CA HIS A 186 -0.68 -5.40 -6.11
C HIS A 186 0.67 -5.82 -6.72
N LEU A 187 0.80 -7.09 -7.09
CA LEU A 187 2.00 -7.61 -7.73
C LEU A 187 1.72 -7.78 -9.23
N HIS A 188 2.39 -6.95 -10.04
CA HIS A 188 2.39 -7.08 -11.49
C HIS A 188 3.37 -8.17 -11.91
N LEU A 189 2.86 -9.40 -12.05
CA LEU A 189 3.67 -10.64 -12.13
C LEU A 189 4.02 -11.05 -13.57
N SER A 190 3.42 -10.44 -14.58
CA SER A 190 3.73 -10.75 -15.97
C SER A 190 3.61 -9.53 -16.87
N ASP A 191 4.58 -9.39 -17.77
CA ASP A 191 4.58 -8.40 -18.84
C ASP A 191 5.37 -8.93 -20.05
N ASP A 192 5.65 -8.06 -21.03
CA ASP A 192 6.42 -8.38 -22.23
C ASP A 192 7.84 -8.88 -21.97
N GLN A 193 8.47 -8.34 -20.93
CA GLN A 193 9.87 -8.60 -20.59
C GLN A 193 10.04 -9.75 -19.59
N GLY A 194 8.96 -10.20 -18.94
CA GLY A 194 9.08 -11.09 -17.79
C GLY A 194 7.80 -11.80 -17.38
N TRP A 195 7.92 -13.10 -17.12
CA TRP A 195 6.92 -13.88 -16.39
C TRP A 195 7.48 -14.34 -15.04
N ARG A 196 6.85 -13.94 -13.93
CA ARG A 196 7.49 -13.93 -12.60
C ARG A 196 6.93 -14.92 -11.59
N ILE A 197 6.06 -15.83 -12.00
CA ILE A 197 5.47 -16.82 -11.09
C ILE A 197 5.41 -18.21 -11.71
N GLU A 198 5.74 -19.24 -10.93
CA GLU A 198 5.66 -20.63 -11.36
C GLU A 198 4.20 -21.09 -11.55
N ILE A 199 3.93 -21.60 -12.75
CA ILE A 199 2.67 -22.28 -13.10
C ILE A 199 3.03 -23.72 -13.43
N LYS A 200 2.61 -24.67 -12.58
CA LYS A 200 3.05 -26.07 -12.68
C LYS A 200 2.51 -26.75 -13.93
N SER A 201 1.31 -26.38 -14.37
CA SER A 201 0.72 -26.83 -15.64
C SER A 201 1.40 -26.23 -16.88
N TRP A 202 2.03 -25.05 -16.74
CA TRP A 202 2.69 -24.29 -17.82
C TRP A 202 4.13 -23.87 -17.46
N PRO A 203 5.04 -24.83 -17.17
CA PRO A 203 6.34 -24.54 -16.55
C PRO A 203 7.23 -23.61 -17.37
N LYS A 204 7.10 -23.59 -18.71
CA LYS A 204 7.94 -22.73 -19.55
C LYS A 204 7.64 -21.25 -19.40
N LEU A 205 6.47 -20.87 -18.86
CA LEU A 205 6.16 -19.48 -18.59
C LEU A 205 7.26 -18.88 -17.69
N ALA A 206 7.56 -19.54 -16.57
CA ALA A 206 8.67 -19.18 -15.70
C ALA A 206 10.05 -19.58 -16.27
N GLU A 207 10.22 -20.82 -16.74
CA GLU A 207 11.54 -21.33 -17.15
C GLU A 207 12.11 -20.63 -18.40
N ILE A 208 11.27 -20.06 -19.26
CA ILE A 208 11.67 -19.31 -20.47
C ILE A 208 11.33 -17.83 -20.30
N GLY A 209 10.07 -17.49 -20.04
CA GLY A 209 9.62 -16.10 -19.90
C GLY A 209 10.19 -15.37 -18.68
N GLY A 210 10.66 -16.08 -17.66
CA GLY A 210 11.32 -15.48 -16.49
C GLY A 210 12.83 -15.25 -16.63
N LYS A 211 13.47 -15.69 -17.73
CA LYS A 211 14.94 -15.71 -17.84
C LYS A 211 15.60 -14.34 -17.92
N SER A 212 14.94 -13.38 -18.55
CA SER A 212 15.46 -12.03 -18.77
C SER A 212 14.52 -10.98 -18.19
N GLU A 213 14.93 -9.74 -18.30
CA GLU A 213 14.19 -8.54 -17.91
C GLU A 213 14.64 -7.35 -18.79
N VAL A 214 14.16 -6.14 -18.51
CA VAL A 214 14.56 -4.92 -19.22
C VAL A 214 16.09 -4.78 -19.24
N GLY A 215 16.64 -4.42 -20.41
CA GLY A 215 18.08 -4.28 -20.62
C GLY A 215 18.84 -5.61 -20.79
N GLY A 216 18.15 -6.75 -20.78
CA GLY A 216 18.73 -8.06 -21.06
C GLY A 216 19.60 -8.62 -19.95
N THR A 217 19.45 -8.11 -18.73
CA THR A 217 20.00 -8.71 -17.51
C THR A 217 19.25 -10.00 -17.15
N PRO A 218 19.85 -10.89 -16.35
CA PRO A 218 19.13 -12.05 -15.83
C PRO A 218 17.94 -11.60 -14.99
N GLY A 219 16.76 -12.09 -15.33
CA GLY A 219 15.55 -11.88 -14.52
C GLY A 219 15.43 -12.92 -13.41
N GLY A 220 14.20 -13.28 -13.09
CA GLY A 220 13.86 -14.36 -12.18
C GLY A 220 12.36 -14.63 -12.16
N TYR A 221 11.94 -15.53 -11.27
CA TYR A 221 10.55 -15.80 -10.96
C TYR A 221 10.43 -16.38 -9.54
N TYR A 222 9.26 -16.25 -8.95
CA TYR A 222 8.88 -16.89 -7.69
C TYR A 222 8.41 -18.31 -7.97
N THR A 223 8.97 -19.28 -7.25
CA THR A 223 8.29 -20.59 -7.12
C THR A 223 6.96 -20.40 -6.39
N GLN A 224 6.07 -21.39 -6.46
CA GLN A 224 4.83 -21.32 -5.66
C GLN A 224 5.11 -21.27 -4.15
N GLU A 225 6.25 -21.81 -3.69
CA GLU A 225 6.69 -21.71 -2.29
C GLU A 225 7.15 -20.29 -1.95
N ASP A 226 7.94 -19.65 -2.82
CA ASP A 226 8.36 -18.25 -2.67
C ASP A 226 7.15 -17.31 -2.62
N TYR A 227 6.20 -17.50 -3.53
CA TYR A 227 4.98 -16.68 -3.59
C TYR A 227 4.11 -16.88 -2.34
N THR A 228 4.00 -18.12 -1.84
CA THR A 228 3.28 -18.41 -0.59
C THR A 228 3.94 -17.70 0.60
N ASP A 229 5.27 -17.73 0.68
CA ASP A 229 6.03 -17.02 1.72
C ASP A 229 5.82 -15.49 1.65
N ILE A 230 5.77 -14.91 0.45
CA ILE A 230 5.40 -13.49 0.25
C ILE A 230 3.98 -13.21 0.76
N VAL A 231 3.01 -14.06 0.41
CA VAL A 231 1.60 -13.92 0.80
C VAL A 231 1.44 -14.00 2.33
N GLU A 232 2.06 -14.98 2.97
CA GLU A 232 2.02 -15.15 4.43
C GLU A 232 2.70 -13.98 5.15
N TYR A 233 3.84 -13.52 4.62
CA TYR A 233 4.51 -12.34 5.16
C TYR A 233 3.64 -11.10 5.05
N ALA A 234 3.03 -10.85 3.90
CA ALA A 234 2.10 -9.74 3.69
C ALA A 234 0.91 -9.79 4.66
N ASP A 235 0.25 -10.94 4.81
CA ASP A 235 -0.90 -11.08 5.72
C ASP A 235 -0.53 -10.77 7.17
N SER A 236 0.65 -11.19 7.63
CA SER A 236 1.11 -10.90 9.00
C SER A 236 1.34 -9.40 9.28
N ARG A 237 1.42 -8.56 8.23
CA ARG A 237 1.47 -7.09 8.31
C ARG A 237 0.12 -6.42 7.98
N GLY A 238 -0.93 -7.21 7.73
CA GLY A 238 -2.25 -6.75 7.34
C GLY A 238 -2.33 -6.29 5.89
N ILE A 239 -1.53 -6.90 5.01
CA ILE A 239 -1.50 -6.59 3.58
C ILE A 239 -2.07 -7.76 2.79
N THR A 240 -3.09 -7.48 2.00
CA THR A 240 -3.71 -8.43 1.07
C THR A 240 -2.96 -8.38 -0.27
N ILE A 241 -2.51 -9.53 -0.78
CA ILE A 241 -1.92 -9.60 -2.12
C ILE A 241 -3.02 -9.57 -3.19
N VAL A 242 -2.81 -8.76 -4.22
CA VAL A 242 -3.58 -8.75 -5.48
C VAL A 242 -2.63 -9.17 -6.60
N PRO A 243 -2.69 -10.41 -7.11
CA PRO A 243 -1.86 -10.83 -8.24
C PRO A 243 -2.43 -10.29 -9.55
N GLU A 244 -1.54 -9.88 -10.44
CA GLU A 244 -1.85 -9.53 -11.81
C GLU A 244 -1.13 -10.44 -12.80
N ILE A 245 -1.90 -10.91 -13.77
CA ILE A 245 -1.39 -11.43 -15.03
C ILE A 245 -2.05 -10.60 -16.13
N ASP A 246 -1.28 -9.74 -16.76
CA ASP A 246 -1.78 -8.80 -17.76
C ASP A 246 -2.13 -9.51 -19.07
N MET A 247 -3.29 -9.14 -19.64
CA MET A 247 -3.86 -9.74 -20.83
C MET A 247 -5.00 -8.90 -21.44
N PRO A 248 -5.19 -8.93 -22.77
CA PRO A 248 -4.45 -9.71 -23.76
C PRO A 248 -3.13 -9.07 -24.21
N GLY A 249 -2.95 -7.76 -23.98
CA GLY A 249 -1.68 -7.04 -24.15
C GLY A 249 -0.65 -7.42 -23.09
N HIS A 250 0.58 -6.91 -23.21
CA HIS A 250 1.67 -7.16 -22.26
C HIS A 250 2.03 -8.65 -22.07
N THR A 251 1.93 -9.45 -23.14
CA THR A 251 2.00 -10.91 -23.05
C THR A 251 3.25 -11.54 -23.67
N ASN A 252 4.22 -10.75 -24.14
CA ASN A 252 5.34 -11.29 -24.92
C ASN A 252 6.19 -12.33 -24.16
N ALA A 253 6.31 -12.26 -22.82
CA ALA A 253 7.00 -13.29 -22.06
C ALA A 253 6.32 -14.67 -22.19
N ALA A 254 4.99 -14.73 -22.15
CA ALA A 254 4.22 -15.94 -22.37
C ALA A 254 4.30 -16.42 -23.84
N LEU A 255 4.19 -15.48 -24.79
CA LEU A 255 4.29 -15.76 -26.23
C LEU A 255 5.65 -16.36 -26.63
N SER A 256 6.74 -15.92 -25.99
CA SER A 256 8.09 -16.47 -26.22
C SER A 256 8.27 -17.87 -25.63
N ALA A 257 7.52 -18.20 -24.57
CA ALA A 257 7.58 -19.49 -23.88
C ALA A 257 6.78 -20.59 -24.60
N TYR A 258 5.62 -20.23 -25.15
CA TYR A 258 4.69 -21.17 -25.77
C TYR A 258 4.23 -20.68 -27.16
N PRO A 259 4.78 -21.25 -28.26
CA PRO A 259 4.40 -20.90 -29.63
C PRO A 259 2.89 -21.03 -29.91
N ILE A 260 2.19 -21.92 -29.21
CA ILE A 260 0.75 -22.19 -29.43
C ILE A 260 -0.15 -21.01 -29.02
N LEU A 261 0.38 -20.03 -28.28
CA LEU A 261 -0.35 -18.83 -27.85
C LEU A 261 -0.30 -17.72 -28.90
N ASN A 262 0.49 -17.90 -29.96
CA ASN A 262 0.70 -16.94 -31.03
C ASN A 262 -0.14 -17.30 -32.26
N ALA A 263 -0.68 -16.30 -32.96
CA ALA A 263 -1.52 -16.51 -34.14
C ALA A 263 -0.82 -17.24 -35.29
N ASP A 264 0.50 -17.08 -35.43
CA ASP A 264 1.30 -17.75 -36.44
C ASP A 264 1.92 -19.08 -35.97
N GLY A 265 1.65 -19.47 -34.72
CA GLY A 265 2.17 -20.67 -34.08
C GLY A 265 3.67 -20.67 -33.82
N LYS A 266 4.35 -19.51 -33.86
CA LYS A 266 5.79 -19.37 -33.59
C LYS A 266 6.02 -18.59 -32.31
N ALA A 267 7.00 -19.00 -31.52
CA ALA A 267 7.43 -18.21 -30.36
C ALA A 267 8.00 -16.88 -30.83
N THR A 268 7.66 -15.81 -30.13
CA THR A 268 8.34 -14.52 -30.24
C THR A 268 9.74 -14.60 -29.63
N GLU A 269 10.57 -13.61 -29.97
CA GLU A 269 11.84 -13.42 -29.27
C GLU A 269 11.57 -12.78 -27.89
N PRO A 270 12.33 -13.16 -26.84
CA PRO A 270 12.27 -12.47 -25.56
C PRO A 270 12.51 -10.97 -25.72
N TYR A 271 11.65 -10.15 -25.12
CA TYR A 271 11.72 -8.70 -25.23
C TYR A 271 12.48 -8.11 -24.04
N THR A 272 13.36 -7.15 -24.30
CA THR A 272 14.21 -6.52 -23.28
C THR A 272 14.23 -4.99 -23.38
N GLY A 273 13.34 -4.44 -24.22
CA GLY A 273 13.12 -2.99 -24.33
C GLY A 273 12.04 -2.51 -23.36
N THR A 274 11.50 -1.33 -23.64
CA THR A 274 10.49 -0.63 -22.82
C THR A 274 9.37 -0.03 -23.67
N GLU A 275 9.21 -0.51 -24.90
CA GLU A 275 8.05 -0.19 -25.74
C GLU A 275 6.86 -1.05 -25.28
N VAL A 276 5.65 -0.53 -25.47
CA VAL A 276 4.40 -1.11 -24.98
C VAL A 276 3.38 -1.26 -26.11
N GLY A 277 2.34 -2.06 -25.87
CA GLY A 277 1.18 -2.26 -26.75
C GLY A 277 1.38 -3.05 -28.05
N PHE A 278 2.55 -3.66 -28.24
CA PHE A 278 2.85 -4.43 -29.45
C PHE A 278 2.42 -5.91 -29.37
N SER A 279 2.26 -6.46 -28.16
CA SER A 279 1.99 -7.88 -27.93
C SER A 279 0.49 -8.14 -27.78
N THR A 280 0.07 -9.34 -28.17
CA THR A 280 -1.30 -9.81 -27.97
C THR A 280 -1.36 -11.33 -28.01
N PHE A 281 -2.19 -11.93 -27.15
CA PHE A 281 -2.57 -13.33 -27.30
C PHE A 281 -3.42 -13.55 -28.57
N ASP A 282 -3.35 -14.75 -29.15
CA ASP A 282 -4.31 -15.16 -30.17
C ASP A 282 -5.69 -15.46 -29.54
N THR A 283 -6.54 -14.43 -29.50
CA THR A 283 -7.86 -14.46 -28.84
C THR A 283 -8.86 -15.43 -29.47
N ASP A 284 -8.56 -16.01 -30.63
CA ASP A 284 -9.36 -17.04 -31.29
C ASP A 284 -8.97 -18.48 -30.90
N GLN A 285 -7.92 -18.66 -30.09
CA GLN A 285 -7.41 -19.99 -29.75
C GLN A 285 -7.88 -20.48 -28.39
N ASP A 286 -8.52 -21.65 -28.37
CA ASP A 286 -8.90 -22.35 -27.14
C ASP A 286 -7.71 -22.55 -26.18
N SER A 287 -6.49 -22.73 -26.70
CA SER A 287 -5.29 -22.91 -25.87
C SER A 287 -4.96 -21.71 -24.99
N VAL A 288 -5.33 -20.48 -25.41
CA VAL A 288 -5.13 -19.27 -24.61
C VAL A 288 -6.03 -19.32 -23.39
N TYR A 289 -7.33 -19.60 -23.57
CA TYR A 289 -8.28 -19.67 -22.46
C TYR A 289 -8.04 -20.86 -21.52
N ILE A 290 -7.57 -22.00 -22.03
CA ILE A 290 -7.13 -23.13 -21.19
C ILE A 290 -5.93 -22.71 -20.32
N MET A 291 -4.95 -22.01 -20.91
CA MET A 291 -3.80 -21.52 -20.16
C MET A 291 -4.23 -20.51 -19.09
N ILE A 292 -5.10 -19.56 -19.43
CA ILE A 292 -5.60 -18.55 -18.49
C ILE A 292 -6.36 -19.20 -17.33
N ASP A 293 -7.24 -20.17 -17.59
CA ASP A 293 -7.93 -20.90 -16.51
C ASP A 293 -6.95 -21.63 -15.58
N ASP A 294 -5.95 -22.31 -16.14
CA ASP A 294 -4.91 -22.97 -15.35
C ASP A 294 -4.10 -21.97 -14.50
N VAL A 295 -3.73 -20.82 -15.07
CA VAL A 295 -2.98 -19.76 -14.37
C VAL A 295 -3.80 -19.16 -13.24
N VAL A 296 -5.04 -18.73 -13.53
CA VAL A 296 -5.95 -18.14 -12.55
C VAL A 296 -6.23 -19.13 -11.42
N ARG A 297 -6.47 -20.40 -11.75
CA ARG A 297 -6.72 -21.48 -10.78
C ARG A 297 -5.52 -21.73 -9.87
N GLU A 298 -4.31 -21.80 -10.42
CA GLU A 298 -3.10 -22.08 -9.64
C GLU A 298 -2.72 -20.90 -8.74
N ILE A 299 -2.65 -19.68 -9.27
CA ILE A 299 -2.34 -18.49 -8.48
C ILE A 299 -3.47 -18.22 -7.47
N GLY A 300 -4.73 -18.31 -7.90
CA GLY A 300 -5.89 -18.07 -7.05
C GLY A 300 -5.97 -19.01 -5.84
N ALA A 301 -5.43 -20.22 -5.94
CA ALA A 301 -5.32 -21.17 -4.82
C ALA A 301 -4.25 -20.76 -3.79
N LEU A 302 -3.25 -19.97 -4.19
CA LEU A 302 -2.17 -19.47 -3.33
C LEU A 302 -2.45 -18.07 -2.77
N THR A 303 -3.42 -17.35 -3.34
CA THR A 303 -3.79 -15.99 -2.94
C THR A 303 -5.10 -16.03 -2.13
N PRO A 304 -5.11 -15.87 -0.81
CA PRO A 304 -6.34 -15.83 -0.02
C PRO A 304 -7.22 -14.61 -0.33
N GLY A 305 -6.61 -13.51 -0.80
CA GLY A 305 -7.31 -12.30 -1.21
C GLY A 305 -8.38 -12.57 -2.29
N PRO A 306 -9.44 -11.73 -2.34
CA PRO A 306 -10.58 -11.99 -3.21
C PRO A 306 -10.31 -11.59 -4.67
N TYR A 307 -9.29 -10.77 -4.94
CA TYR A 307 -9.07 -10.17 -6.26
C TYR A 307 -8.09 -10.97 -7.12
N PHE A 308 -8.30 -10.90 -8.43
CA PHE A 308 -7.32 -11.28 -9.43
C PHE A 308 -7.35 -10.20 -10.53
N HIS A 309 -6.20 -9.55 -10.75
CA HIS A 309 -6.08 -8.50 -11.75
C HIS A 309 -5.75 -9.14 -13.10
N LEU A 310 -6.55 -8.82 -14.12
CA LEU A 310 -6.36 -9.30 -15.50
C LEU A 310 -5.62 -8.31 -16.38
N GLY A 311 -5.22 -7.16 -15.82
CA GLY A 311 -4.64 -6.06 -16.57
C GLY A 311 -5.62 -5.49 -17.57
N GLY A 312 -5.28 -5.59 -18.86
CA GLY A 312 -6.16 -5.22 -19.97
C GLY A 312 -5.90 -3.82 -20.52
N ASP A 313 -4.83 -3.17 -20.10
CA ASP A 313 -4.33 -1.92 -20.65
C ASP A 313 -3.60 -2.13 -21.98
N GLU A 314 -3.35 -1.00 -22.66
CA GLU A 314 -2.48 -0.84 -23.83
C GLU A 314 -2.54 -1.95 -24.89
N SER A 315 -3.71 -2.58 -25.07
CA SER A 315 -3.91 -3.73 -25.95
C SER A 315 -4.03 -3.33 -27.43
N ASP A 316 -3.17 -2.42 -27.90
CA ASP A 316 -3.19 -1.78 -29.22
C ASP A 316 -3.10 -2.78 -30.39
N ALA A 317 -2.44 -3.91 -30.18
CA ALA A 317 -2.33 -5.00 -31.15
C ALA A 317 -3.60 -5.88 -31.25
N THR A 318 -4.59 -5.66 -30.38
CA THR A 318 -5.84 -6.42 -30.32
C THR A 318 -6.98 -5.62 -30.95
N ASP A 319 -7.71 -6.20 -31.92
CA ASP A 319 -8.91 -5.54 -32.45
C ASP A 319 -9.94 -5.33 -31.32
N HIS A 320 -10.68 -4.22 -31.36
CA HIS A 320 -11.60 -3.87 -30.28
C HIS A 320 -12.70 -4.92 -30.06
N GLU A 321 -13.25 -5.53 -31.13
CA GLU A 321 -14.27 -6.56 -30.98
C GLU A 321 -13.70 -7.83 -30.32
N ASP A 322 -12.45 -8.14 -30.62
CA ASP A 322 -11.71 -9.26 -30.04
C ASP A 322 -11.33 -8.99 -28.58
N TYR A 323 -10.90 -7.76 -28.25
CA TYR A 323 -10.64 -7.33 -26.88
C TYR A 323 -11.89 -7.48 -26.01
N VAL A 324 -13.06 -7.00 -26.49
CA VAL A 324 -14.32 -7.12 -25.75
C VAL A 324 -14.69 -8.59 -25.52
N ARG A 325 -14.55 -9.45 -26.54
CA ARG A 325 -14.79 -10.90 -26.40
C ARG A 325 -13.86 -11.50 -25.34
N PHE A 326 -12.56 -11.23 -25.47
CA PHE A 326 -11.52 -11.75 -24.59
C PHE A 326 -11.75 -11.36 -23.12
N VAL A 327 -11.94 -10.06 -22.84
CA VAL A 327 -12.15 -9.56 -21.47
C VAL A 327 -13.43 -10.15 -20.85
N ASN A 328 -14.49 -10.32 -21.64
CA ASN A 328 -15.72 -10.95 -21.14
C ASN A 328 -15.51 -12.42 -20.76
N GLU A 329 -14.70 -13.17 -21.52
CA GLU A 329 -14.38 -14.58 -21.23
C GLU A 329 -13.46 -14.71 -20.02
N VAL A 330 -12.41 -13.89 -19.93
CA VAL A 330 -11.47 -13.90 -18.81
C VAL A 330 -12.14 -13.53 -17.48
N GLN A 331 -13.01 -12.53 -17.46
CA GLN A 331 -13.80 -12.19 -16.25
C GLN A 331 -14.62 -13.39 -15.76
N GLN A 332 -15.18 -14.21 -16.67
CA GLN A 332 -15.90 -15.42 -16.30
C GLN A 332 -14.97 -16.48 -15.72
N ILE A 333 -13.79 -16.70 -16.30
CA ILE A 333 -12.78 -17.61 -15.78
C ILE A 333 -12.39 -17.23 -14.34
N ILE A 334 -12.10 -15.95 -14.11
CA ILE A 334 -11.76 -15.42 -12.78
C ILE A 334 -12.89 -15.66 -11.77
N THR A 335 -14.13 -15.36 -12.17
CA THR A 335 -15.31 -15.55 -11.32
C THR A 335 -15.55 -17.04 -11.02
N GLN A 336 -15.39 -17.93 -12.00
CA GLN A 336 -15.55 -19.38 -11.84
C GLN A 336 -14.49 -19.98 -10.90
N ASN A 337 -13.31 -19.36 -10.84
CA ASN A 337 -12.25 -19.71 -9.89
C ASN A 337 -12.41 -19.02 -8.51
N GLY A 338 -13.56 -18.40 -8.25
CA GLY A 338 -13.91 -17.84 -6.94
C GLY A 338 -13.20 -16.53 -6.61
N LYS A 339 -12.73 -15.81 -7.63
CA LYS A 339 -12.10 -14.50 -7.51
C LYS A 339 -12.99 -13.40 -8.09
N THR A 340 -12.73 -12.18 -7.66
CA THR A 340 -13.35 -10.95 -8.17
C THR A 340 -12.40 -10.35 -9.21
N PRO A 341 -12.84 -10.15 -10.46
CA PRO A 341 -12.00 -9.54 -11.48
C PRO A 341 -11.63 -8.10 -11.12
N MET A 342 -10.39 -7.72 -11.42
CA MET A 342 -9.91 -6.35 -11.42
C MET A 342 -9.17 -6.10 -12.74
N GLY A 343 -9.23 -4.90 -13.29
CA GLY A 343 -8.50 -4.56 -14.50
C GLY A 343 -8.33 -3.06 -14.67
N TRP A 344 -7.39 -2.66 -15.52
CA TRP A 344 -7.16 -1.26 -15.89
C TRP A 344 -8.37 -0.67 -16.60
N ASP A 345 -8.47 0.65 -16.68
CA ASP A 345 -9.71 1.34 -17.03
C ASP A 345 -10.32 0.96 -18.39
N GLU A 346 -9.49 0.49 -19.32
CA GLU A 346 -9.88 -0.06 -20.62
C GLU A 346 -10.89 -1.20 -20.51
N VAL A 347 -10.89 -1.99 -19.43
CA VAL A 347 -11.86 -3.09 -19.24
C VAL A 347 -13.30 -2.56 -19.18
N ALA A 348 -13.51 -1.29 -18.82
CA ALA A 348 -14.81 -0.63 -18.83
C ALA A 348 -15.37 -0.39 -20.25
N THR A 349 -14.58 -0.67 -21.30
CA THR A 349 -15.06 -0.69 -22.69
C THR A 349 -15.73 -2.02 -23.06
N SER A 350 -15.56 -3.05 -22.23
CA SER A 350 -16.22 -4.36 -22.35
C SER A 350 -17.53 -4.43 -21.54
N SER A 351 -18.13 -5.62 -21.45
CA SER A 351 -19.26 -5.86 -20.54
C SER A 351 -18.72 -6.26 -19.18
N LEU A 352 -18.76 -5.33 -18.22
CA LEU A 352 -18.28 -5.59 -16.85
C LEU A 352 -19.14 -6.67 -16.17
N ALA A 353 -18.49 -7.69 -15.64
CA ALA A 353 -19.13 -8.62 -14.70
C ALA A 353 -19.47 -7.90 -13.38
N GLU A 354 -20.44 -8.44 -12.65
CA GLU A 354 -20.85 -7.86 -11.36
C GLU A 354 -19.66 -7.81 -10.39
N ASN A 355 -19.46 -6.68 -9.73
CA ASN A 355 -18.36 -6.40 -8.81
C ASN A 355 -16.95 -6.39 -9.42
N THR A 356 -16.77 -6.52 -10.75
CA THR A 356 -15.47 -6.24 -11.40
C THR A 356 -14.98 -4.85 -10.97
N VAL A 357 -13.76 -4.78 -10.47
CA VAL A 357 -13.12 -3.51 -10.12
C VAL A 357 -12.47 -2.90 -11.36
N VAL A 358 -12.72 -1.62 -11.59
CA VAL A 358 -12.07 -0.86 -12.67
C VAL A 358 -11.03 0.08 -12.06
N GLN A 359 -9.75 -0.12 -12.40
CA GLN A 359 -8.64 0.67 -11.93
C GLN A 359 -8.36 1.86 -12.88
N LEU A 360 -8.76 3.05 -12.45
CA LEU A 360 -8.64 4.29 -13.21
C LEU A 360 -7.21 4.81 -13.23
N TRP A 361 -6.59 4.82 -14.41
CA TRP A 361 -5.24 5.37 -14.60
C TRP A 361 -5.17 6.53 -15.61
N ALA A 362 -6.01 6.53 -16.65
CA ALA A 362 -5.90 7.48 -17.75
C ALA A 362 -7.23 8.14 -18.15
N HIS A 363 -8.36 7.42 -18.10
CA HIS A 363 -9.61 7.83 -18.75
C HIS A 363 -10.77 8.05 -17.76
N PRO A 364 -10.98 9.27 -17.20
CA PRO A 364 -12.04 9.54 -16.22
C PRO A 364 -13.44 9.11 -16.67
N GLU A 365 -13.73 9.12 -17.96
CA GLU A 365 -14.98 8.61 -18.55
C GLU A 365 -15.21 7.12 -18.29
N TYR A 366 -14.16 6.31 -18.13
CA TYR A 366 -14.27 4.88 -17.85
C TYR A 366 -14.61 4.61 -16.39
N ALA A 367 -14.18 5.47 -15.46
CA ALA A 367 -14.67 5.45 -14.09
C ALA A 367 -16.16 5.80 -14.01
N VAL A 368 -16.65 6.72 -14.85
CA VAL A 368 -18.08 7.02 -14.97
C VAL A 368 -18.84 5.79 -15.50
N LYS A 369 -18.33 5.12 -16.54
CA LYS A 369 -18.94 3.89 -17.06
C LYS A 369 -19.00 2.78 -16.01
N ALA A 370 -17.91 2.57 -15.27
CA ALA A 370 -17.85 1.59 -14.18
C ALA A 370 -18.93 1.89 -13.12
N LYS A 371 -19.00 3.14 -12.67
CA LYS A 371 -20.06 3.59 -11.77
C LYS A 371 -21.47 3.33 -12.33
N GLU A 372 -21.72 3.69 -13.59
CA GLU A 372 -23.03 3.51 -14.23
C GLU A 372 -23.42 2.02 -14.35
N ALA A 373 -22.43 1.13 -14.46
CA ALA A 373 -22.60 -0.32 -14.40
C ALA A 373 -22.79 -0.87 -12.98
N GLY A 374 -22.57 -0.05 -11.93
CA GLY A 374 -22.62 -0.46 -10.53
C GLY A 374 -21.33 -1.11 -10.03
N ASN A 375 -20.22 -0.90 -10.75
CA ASN A 375 -18.93 -1.47 -10.46
C ASN A 375 -18.04 -0.50 -9.65
N PRO A 376 -17.26 -0.99 -8.68
CA PRO A 376 -16.35 -0.17 -7.90
C PRO A 376 -15.18 0.37 -8.75
N VAL A 377 -14.75 1.59 -8.43
CA VAL A 377 -13.59 2.23 -9.06
C VAL A 377 -12.42 2.27 -8.08
N LEU A 378 -11.25 1.79 -8.51
CA LEU A 378 -9.98 1.97 -7.81
C LEU A 378 -9.21 3.13 -8.46
N MET A 379 -8.78 4.13 -7.69
CA MET A 379 -8.19 5.35 -8.23
C MET A 379 -6.67 5.27 -8.26
N SER A 380 -6.07 5.25 -9.44
CA SER A 380 -4.62 5.33 -9.64
C SER A 380 -4.23 6.20 -10.84
N PRO A 381 -4.72 7.46 -10.95
CA PRO A 381 -4.43 8.29 -12.11
C PRO A 381 -2.92 8.50 -12.30
N ALA A 382 -2.42 8.23 -13.50
CA ALA A 382 -1.00 8.30 -13.84
C ALA A 382 -0.38 9.70 -13.67
N THR A 383 -1.21 10.73 -13.57
CA THR A 383 -0.78 12.11 -13.30
C THR A 383 -0.69 12.45 -11.81
N ARG A 384 -1.05 11.53 -10.89
CA ARG A 384 -1.02 11.76 -9.43
C ARG A 384 -0.33 10.65 -8.64
N THR A 385 -0.59 9.39 -8.95
CA THR A 385 -0.25 8.28 -8.05
C THR A 385 0.87 7.38 -8.54
N TYR A 386 1.24 7.47 -9.82
CA TYR A 386 2.32 6.69 -10.42
C TYR A 386 3.67 7.13 -9.84
N LEU A 387 4.26 6.25 -9.04
CA LEU A 387 5.51 6.48 -8.32
C LEU A 387 6.72 6.41 -9.27
N ASP A 388 6.61 5.74 -10.40
CA ASP A 388 7.64 5.70 -11.44
C ASP A 388 7.78 7.03 -12.20
N MET A 389 6.78 7.93 -12.14
CA MET A 389 6.94 9.26 -12.70
C MET A 389 8.05 10.04 -12.00
N GLN A 390 8.80 10.83 -12.75
CA GLN A 390 9.84 11.72 -12.24
C GLN A 390 9.20 12.81 -11.37
N TYR A 391 9.89 13.21 -10.31
CA TYR A 391 9.46 14.35 -9.47
C TYR A 391 9.55 15.66 -10.24
N ASP A 392 10.70 15.86 -10.90
CA ASP A 392 11.00 16.95 -11.82
C ASP A 392 12.10 16.52 -12.81
N SER A 393 12.56 17.45 -13.66
CA SER A 393 13.59 17.20 -14.68
C SER A 393 14.99 16.86 -14.11
N SER A 394 15.19 16.96 -12.80
CA SER A 394 16.44 16.60 -12.11
C SER A 394 16.42 15.17 -11.54
N SER A 395 15.29 14.46 -11.68
CA SER A 395 15.16 13.09 -11.21
C SER A 395 16.18 12.17 -11.88
N ARG A 396 16.80 11.28 -11.10
CA ARG A 396 17.86 10.38 -11.60
C ARG A 396 17.34 9.17 -12.37
N ILE A 397 16.11 8.76 -12.06
CA ILE A 397 15.37 7.63 -12.62
C ILE A 397 13.89 8.02 -12.69
N GLY A 398 13.05 7.13 -13.22
CA GLY A 398 11.64 7.36 -13.48
C GLY A 398 11.36 7.83 -14.90
N LEU A 399 10.08 7.80 -15.27
CA LEU A 399 9.54 8.23 -16.57
C LEU A 399 8.82 9.58 -16.43
N HIS A 400 8.42 10.20 -17.54
CA HIS A 400 7.73 11.49 -17.49
C HIS A 400 6.64 11.62 -18.57
N TRP A 401 6.14 10.49 -19.05
CA TRP A 401 5.18 10.46 -20.16
C TRP A 401 3.83 11.04 -19.73
N ALA A 402 3.39 10.79 -18.49
CA ALA A 402 2.13 11.28 -17.95
C ALA A 402 2.28 12.68 -17.34
N ALA A 403 3.27 12.85 -16.45
CA ALA A 403 3.51 14.08 -15.71
C ALA A 403 4.89 14.09 -15.04
N TYR A 404 5.25 15.26 -14.52
CA TYR A 404 6.15 15.36 -13.37
C TYR A 404 5.31 15.39 -12.09
N ILE A 405 5.54 14.47 -11.17
CA ILE A 405 4.75 14.32 -9.94
C ILE A 405 5.64 14.65 -8.75
N GLU A 406 5.59 15.91 -8.31
CA GLU A 406 6.07 16.27 -6.97
C GLU A 406 5.04 15.87 -5.89
N VAL A 407 5.46 15.97 -4.63
CA VAL A 407 4.67 15.59 -3.46
C VAL A 407 3.38 16.38 -3.35
N ASP A 408 3.40 17.66 -3.73
CA ASP A 408 2.21 18.49 -3.78
C ASP A 408 1.20 17.97 -4.80
N SER A 409 1.65 17.56 -6.00
CA SER A 409 0.79 16.93 -7.01
C SER A 409 0.18 15.60 -6.54
N ALA A 410 0.94 14.81 -5.79
CA ALA A 410 0.49 13.54 -5.20
C ALA A 410 -0.47 13.74 -4.02
N TYR A 411 -0.41 14.89 -3.33
CA TYR A 411 -1.26 15.21 -2.18
C TYR A 411 -2.49 16.04 -2.54
N LEU A 412 -2.38 17.06 -3.40
CA LEU A 412 -3.40 18.09 -3.65
C LEU A 412 -4.44 17.66 -4.69
N TRP A 413 -5.17 16.60 -4.38
CA TRP A 413 -6.31 16.13 -5.16
C TRP A 413 -7.33 15.40 -4.27
N ASP A 414 -8.55 15.26 -4.78
CA ASP A 414 -9.61 14.48 -4.14
C ASP A 414 -10.04 13.37 -5.11
N PRO A 415 -9.94 12.08 -4.74
CA PRO A 415 -10.40 10.97 -5.57
C PRO A 415 -11.83 11.16 -6.09
N ALA A 416 -12.76 11.64 -5.25
CA ALA A 416 -14.15 11.86 -5.65
C ALA A 416 -14.35 12.98 -6.67
N ALA A 417 -13.37 13.87 -6.83
CA ALA A 417 -13.46 15.02 -7.72
C ALA A 417 -12.86 14.78 -9.12
N LEU A 418 -12.23 13.61 -9.36
CA LEU A 418 -11.50 13.36 -10.61
C LEU A 418 -12.39 13.03 -11.80
N ALA A 419 -13.54 12.39 -11.59
CA ALA A 419 -14.51 12.15 -12.64
C ALA A 419 -15.89 12.70 -12.26
N PRO A 420 -16.66 13.23 -13.23
CA PRO A 420 -17.96 13.83 -12.95
C PRO A 420 -18.91 12.87 -12.26
N GLY A 421 -19.46 13.31 -11.13
CA GLY A 421 -20.50 12.58 -10.42
C GLY A 421 -20.02 11.40 -9.57
N LEU A 422 -18.71 11.12 -9.50
CA LEU A 422 -18.18 10.19 -8.49
C LEU A 422 -18.39 10.73 -7.07
N THR A 423 -18.52 9.80 -6.14
CA THR A 423 -18.58 10.04 -4.70
C THR A 423 -17.74 8.98 -3.98
N ASP A 424 -17.44 9.18 -2.70
CA ASP A 424 -16.66 8.21 -1.93
C ASP A 424 -17.30 6.80 -1.92
N SER A 425 -18.63 6.67 -2.10
CA SER A 425 -19.28 5.35 -2.18
C SER A 425 -19.07 4.61 -3.50
N ASP A 426 -18.65 5.31 -4.56
CA ASP A 426 -18.33 4.70 -5.86
C ASP A 426 -16.85 4.25 -5.92
N ILE A 427 -16.02 4.76 -5.01
CA ILE A 427 -14.57 4.59 -4.99
C ILE A 427 -14.21 3.60 -3.89
N MET A 428 -13.61 2.48 -4.26
CA MET A 428 -13.15 1.51 -3.25
C MET A 428 -11.86 1.97 -2.56
N GLY A 429 -11.07 2.81 -3.23
CA GLY A 429 -9.74 3.17 -2.75
C GLY A 429 -8.85 3.94 -3.70
N VAL A 430 -7.60 4.06 -3.28
CA VAL A 430 -6.49 4.60 -4.06
C VAL A 430 -5.37 3.59 -4.15
N GLU A 431 -4.63 3.60 -5.25
CA GLU A 431 -3.42 2.80 -5.42
C GLU A 431 -2.27 3.66 -5.93
N ALA A 432 -1.06 3.35 -5.46
CA ALA A 432 0.20 3.97 -5.86
C ALA A 432 1.05 2.97 -6.65
N PRO A 433 0.95 2.93 -7.99
CA PRO A 433 1.74 2.02 -8.79
C PRO A 433 3.20 2.43 -8.90
N LEU A 434 4.11 1.49 -8.72
CA LEU A 434 5.53 1.65 -9.03
C LEU A 434 5.90 0.69 -10.17
N TRP A 435 5.96 1.25 -11.38
CA TRP A 435 6.41 0.55 -12.58
C TRP A 435 7.92 0.33 -12.63
N GLY A 436 8.32 -0.72 -13.35
CA GLY A 436 9.59 -1.39 -13.19
C GLY A 436 10.67 -1.00 -14.18
N GLU A 437 10.41 -0.18 -15.20
CA GLU A 437 11.33 0.04 -16.35
C GLU A 437 12.67 0.66 -15.94
N THR A 438 12.70 1.42 -14.85
CA THR A 438 13.87 2.19 -14.42
C THR A 438 14.41 1.84 -13.05
N ILE A 439 13.72 0.97 -12.29
CA ILE A 439 14.13 0.52 -10.96
C ILE A 439 14.90 -0.79 -11.06
N ARG A 440 16.05 -0.89 -10.37
CA ARG A 440 16.89 -2.11 -10.37
C ARG A 440 17.30 -2.56 -8.99
N THR A 441 17.05 -1.74 -7.98
CA THR A 441 17.51 -1.94 -6.61
C THR A 441 16.46 -1.44 -5.64
N LEU A 442 16.54 -1.91 -4.39
CA LEU A 442 15.71 -1.40 -3.31
C LEU A 442 15.92 0.12 -3.07
N GLU A 443 17.11 0.66 -3.38
CA GLU A 443 17.38 2.10 -3.32
C GLU A 443 16.60 2.89 -4.40
N ASP A 444 16.39 2.29 -5.58
CA ASP A 444 15.56 2.87 -6.64
C ASP A 444 14.09 2.88 -6.26
N ILE A 445 13.61 1.77 -5.68
CA ILE A 445 12.27 1.67 -5.11
C ILE A 445 12.07 2.75 -4.05
N ASP A 446 13.00 2.87 -3.10
CA ASP A 446 12.94 3.85 -2.01
C ASP A 446 12.90 5.29 -2.54
N TYR A 447 13.76 5.59 -3.52
CA TYR A 447 13.85 6.91 -4.14
C TYR A 447 12.55 7.34 -4.83
N LEU A 448 11.89 6.44 -5.57
CA LEU A 448 10.66 6.75 -6.29
C LEU A 448 9.42 6.67 -5.39
N THR A 449 9.42 5.78 -4.40
CA THR A 449 8.32 5.60 -3.45
C THR A 449 8.22 6.77 -2.47
N PHE A 450 9.34 7.17 -1.87
CA PHE A 450 9.34 8.17 -0.82
C PHE A 450 9.88 9.52 -1.29
N PRO A 451 9.18 10.63 -1.00
CA PRO A 451 8.10 10.74 -0.01
C PRO A 451 6.65 10.67 -0.55
N ARG A 452 6.40 10.37 -1.83
CA ARG A 452 5.03 10.41 -2.40
C ARG A 452 4.06 9.41 -1.79
N LEU A 453 4.53 8.23 -1.39
CA LEU A 453 3.68 7.24 -0.72
C LEU A 453 3.06 7.81 0.57
N LEU A 454 3.77 8.70 1.27
CA LEU A 454 3.25 9.35 2.49
C LEU A 454 2.04 10.23 2.18
N ALA A 455 2.09 10.96 1.05
CA ALA A 455 0.97 11.76 0.58
C ALA A 455 -0.22 10.88 0.17
N LEU A 456 0.05 9.82 -0.59
CA LEU A 456 -0.99 8.92 -1.10
C LEU A 456 -1.64 8.08 0.00
N ALA A 457 -0.88 7.67 1.02
CA ALA A 457 -1.42 7.03 2.22
C ALA A 457 -2.41 7.96 2.95
N GLU A 458 -2.09 9.26 3.05
CA GLU A 458 -3.00 10.24 3.64
C GLU A 458 -4.23 10.51 2.76
N VAL A 459 -4.08 10.54 1.44
CA VAL A 459 -5.23 10.64 0.50
C VAL A 459 -6.21 9.47 0.69
N GLY A 460 -5.68 8.26 0.89
CA GLY A 460 -6.47 7.04 1.08
C GLY A 460 -7.08 6.87 2.47
N TRP A 461 -6.54 7.56 3.48
CA TRP A 461 -6.87 7.36 4.89
C TRP A 461 -7.63 8.54 5.51
N THR A 462 -7.11 9.75 5.39
CA THR A 462 -7.61 10.91 6.14
C THR A 462 -8.84 11.52 5.42
N PRO A 463 -9.92 11.86 6.16
CA PRO A 463 -11.06 12.56 5.59
C PRO A 463 -10.66 13.81 4.78
N GLN A 464 -11.35 14.07 3.67
CA GLN A 464 -10.96 15.13 2.73
C GLN A 464 -10.94 16.53 3.37
N ASP A 465 -11.84 16.82 4.29
CA ASP A 465 -11.99 18.09 5.01
C ASP A 465 -10.94 18.29 6.13
N ARG A 466 -10.14 17.26 6.42
CA ARG A 466 -9.06 17.26 7.42
C ARG A 466 -7.68 17.40 6.77
N ARG A 467 -7.57 17.22 5.45
CA ARG A 467 -6.31 17.27 4.71
C ARG A 467 -5.89 18.70 4.42
N GLU A 468 -4.81 19.14 5.06
CA GLU A 468 -4.27 20.49 4.94
C GLU A 468 -2.79 20.45 4.56
N TRP A 469 -2.45 21.11 3.44
CA TRP A 469 -1.11 21.01 2.85
C TRP A 469 0.02 21.50 3.75
N GLU A 470 -0.18 22.62 4.43
CA GLU A 470 0.85 23.20 5.30
C GLU A 470 1.09 22.31 6.54
N ASP A 471 0.04 21.68 7.07
CA ASP A 471 0.18 20.71 8.14
C ASP A 471 0.89 19.43 7.64
N PHE A 472 0.50 18.90 6.48
CA PHE A 472 1.15 17.73 5.89
C PHE A 472 2.65 17.94 5.66
N LYS A 473 3.07 19.09 5.10
CA LYS A 473 4.51 19.41 4.91
C LYS A 473 5.31 19.38 6.23
N ARG A 474 4.72 19.90 7.31
CA ARG A 474 5.35 19.85 8.65
C ARG A 474 5.60 18.41 9.07
N ARG A 475 4.60 17.54 8.93
CA ARG A 475 4.70 16.12 9.31
C ARG A 475 5.63 15.34 8.40
N LEU A 476 5.60 15.64 7.09
CA LEU A 476 6.45 15.06 6.08
C LEU A 476 7.95 15.21 6.40
N THR A 477 8.36 16.39 6.86
CA THR A 477 9.76 16.68 7.23
C THR A 477 10.26 15.71 8.31
N ALA A 478 9.44 15.45 9.33
CA ALA A 478 9.79 14.54 10.42
C ALA A 478 9.90 13.09 9.93
N HIS A 479 9.00 12.66 9.05
CA HIS A 479 9.02 11.31 8.48
C HIS A 479 10.21 11.07 7.54
N GLN A 480 10.65 12.06 6.77
CA GLN A 480 11.85 11.89 5.93
C GLN A 480 13.12 11.67 6.78
N GLU A 481 13.24 12.36 7.92
CA GLU A 481 14.34 12.10 8.85
C GLU A 481 14.19 10.72 9.49
N TRP A 482 12.98 10.34 9.92
CA TRP A 482 12.75 9.02 10.51
C TRP A 482 13.10 7.88 9.54
N LEU A 483 12.63 7.93 8.30
CA LEU A 483 12.96 6.96 7.25
C LEU A 483 14.48 6.87 7.02
N LYS A 484 15.18 8.01 7.02
CA LYS A 484 16.63 8.06 6.89
C LYS A 484 17.33 7.37 8.06
N THR A 485 16.82 7.47 9.29
CA THR A 485 17.38 6.72 10.44
C THR A 485 17.21 5.20 10.30
N GLN A 486 16.25 4.76 9.50
CA GLN A 486 16.01 3.35 9.16
C GLN A 486 16.82 2.89 7.94
N GLY A 487 17.60 3.77 7.32
CA GLY A 487 18.35 3.48 6.09
C GLY A 487 17.49 3.47 4.83
N ILE A 488 16.26 4.00 4.88
CA ILE A 488 15.37 4.12 3.73
C ILE A 488 15.63 5.45 3.03
N GLY A 489 15.96 5.38 1.74
CA GLY A 489 16.19 6.56 0.91
C GLY A 489 14.90 7.34 0.64
N THR A 490 15.00 8.67 0.54
CA THR A 490 13.87 9.51 0.11
C THR A 490 14.35 10.57 -0.88
N TYR A 491 13.50 10.96 -1.82
CA TYR A 491 13.77 12.10 -2.69
C TYR A 491 13.79 13.41 -1.89
N ALA A 492 14.81 14.24 -2.13
CA ALA A 492 14.94 15.56 -1.54
C ALA A 492 13.98 16.56 -2.22
N THR A 493 12.69 16.41 -1.92
CA THR A 493 11.58 17.19 -2.48
C THR A 493 11.84 18.69 -2.42
N ARG A 494 11.46 19.39 -3.49
CA ARG A 494 11.55 20.85 -3.57
C ARG A 494 10.49 21.54 -2.73
N VAL A 495 9.40 20.85 -2.36
CA VAL A 495 8.30 21.46 -1.61
C VAL A 495 8.68 21.81 -0.16
N LEU A 496 9.78 21.24 0.35
CA LEU A 496 10.36 21.55 1.64
C LEU A 496 11.53 22.55 1.56
N LYS A 497 11.91 22.99 0.35
CA LYS A 497 12.93 24.02 0.15
C LYS A 497 12.21 25.37 0.11
N GLU A 498 12.43 26.19 1.14
CA GLU A 498 11.91 27.56 1.23
C GLU A 498 12.40 28.47 0.09
#